data_AF-A0A6S7GRV9-F1
#
_entry.id   AF-A0A6S7GRV9-F1
#
_cell.length_a   1.000
_cell.length_b   1.000
_cell.length_c   1.000
_cell.angle_alpha   90.00
_cell.angle_beta   90.00
_cell.angle_gamma   90.00
#
_symmetry.space_group_name_H-M   'P 1'
#
loop_
_entity.id
_entity.type
_entity.pdbx_description
1 polymer ?
#
loop_
_entity_poly.entity_id
_entity_poly.type
_entity_poly.pdbx_seq_one_letter_code
_entity_poly.pdbx_strand_id
1 'polypeptide(L)'
;MKNFNENKFLHDLKIQSWENVYFFADNPNSMWQIWKELFLQVLDKHAPLQSKKIKSKKLHWITNHIKQMIITRDKLKRRAIVTKLESDWENYKRARNETNTQLRLAKKEYYTNKISSESQNPKAAWKTINSLIGKQNRPTKVNELNINNVKLTSPEDIAKCFNDYFANIGPNLAAEIDTTECHFKDYLKKAESEFTLVETNTI
;
A
#
# COMPACT_ATOMS: atom_id res chain seq x y z
N MET A 1 -17.34 23.79 1.04
CA MET A 1 -16.93 23.16 2.31
C MET A 1 -18.19 22.73 3.06
N LYS A 2 -18.40 21.44 3.36
CA LYS A 2 -19.72 20.95 3.85
C LYS A 2 -20.16 21.49 5.23
N ASN A 3 -19.23 22.03 6.03
CA ASN A 3 -19.49 22.50 7.39
C ASN A 3 -19.05 23.96 7.62
N PHE A 4 -18.78 24.73 6.56
CA PHE A 4 -18.38 26.14 6.73
C PHE A 4 -19.61 26.98 7.10
N ASN A 5 -19.50 27.75 8.18
CA ASN A 5 -20.55 28.65 8.64
C ASN A 5 -20.11 30.09 8.41
N GLU A 6 -20.66 30.71 7.36
CA GLU A 6 -20.31 32.05 6.92
C GLU A 6 -20.58 33.11 8.01
N ASN A 7 -21.72 33.04 8.68
CA ASN A 7 -22.09 34.00 9.72
C ASN A 7 -21.10 33.97 10.90
N LYS A 8 -20.67 32.77 11.31
CA LYS A 8 -19.67 32.64 12.39
C LYS A 8 -18.28 33.11 11.94
N PHE A 9 -17.90 32.84 10.70
CA PHE A 9 -16.64 33.33 10.14
C PHE A 9 -16.60 34.85 10.10
N LEU A 10 -17.66 35.50 9.59
CA LEU A 10 -17.76 36.96 9.53
C LEU A 10 -17.82 37.59 10.92
N HIS A 11 -18.50 36.95 11.87
CA HIS A 11 -18.54 37.39 13.25
C HIS A 11 -17.14 37.39 13.89
N ASP A 12 -16.41 36.28 13.79
CA ASP A 12 -15.06 36.16 14.35
C ASP A 12 -14.07 37.10 13.65
N LEU A 13 -14.25 37.35 12.35
CA LEU A 13 -13.46 38.33 11.61
C LEU A 13 -13.70 39.76 12.11
N LYS A 14 -14.94 40.11 12.49
CA LYS A 14 -15.29 41.44 13.01
C LYS A 14 -14.79 41.68 14.44
N ILE A 15 -14.71 40.63 15.25
CA ILE A 15 -14.22 40.72 16.63
C ILE A 15 -12.70 40.87 16.71
N GLN A 16 -11.99 40.49 15.64
CA GLN A 16 -10.54 40.51 15.62
C GLN A 16 -10.00 41.94 15.82
N SER A 17 -8.95 42.06 16.64
CA SER A 17 -8.33 43.35 17.00
C SER A 17 -7.48 43.91 15.84
N TRP A 18 -8.14 44.37 14.78
CA TRP A 18 -7.48 44.97 13.61
C TRP A 18 -6.70 46.24 13.93
N GLU A 19 -7.03 46.89 15.05
CA GLU A 19 -6.28 48.03 15.61
C GLU A 19 -4.79 47.70 15.77
N ASN A 20 -4.46 46.43 16.04
CA ASN A 20 -3.08 45.97 16.16
C ASN A 20 -2.24 46.16 14.89
N VAL A 21 -2.88 46.19 13.72
CA VAL A 21 -2.20 46.43 12.44
C VAL A 21 -1.70 47.87 12.35
N TYR A 22 -2.42 48.82 12.95
CA TYR A 22 -2.12 50.25 12.87
C TYR A 22 -1.00 50.68 13.82
N PHE A 23 -0.71 49.92 14.88
CA PHE A 23 0.41 50.22 15.79
C PHE A 23 1.80 50.11 15.13
N PHE A 24 1.91 49.48 13.96
CA PHE A 24 3.16 49.30 13.22
C PHE A 24 3.17 50.07 11.89
N ALA A 25 2.44 51.19 11.82
CA ALA A 25 2.25 52.00 10.61
C ALA A 25 3.55 52.40 9.87
N ASP A 26 4.67 52.45 10.59
CA ASP A 26 5.98 52.84 10.05
C ASP A 26 6.65 51.74 9.20
N ASN A 27 6.15 50.50 9.24
CA ASN A 27 6.69 49.39 8.46
C ASN A 27 5.57 48.60 7.76
N PRO A 28 5.34 48.84 6.47
CA PRO A 28 4.32 48.14 5.68
C PRO A 28 4.46 46.60 5.70
N ASN A 29 5.69 46.08 5.79
CA ASN A 29 5.90 44.64 5.87
C ASN A 29 5.40 44.07 7.20
N SER A 30 5.63 44.78 8.30
CA SER A 30 5.14 44.38 9.63
C SER A 30 3.61 44.44 9.71
N MET A 31 3.00 45.49 9.15
CA MET A 31 1.54 45.59 9.05
C MET A 31 0.93 44.40 8.31
N TRP A 32 1.52 44.03 7.17
CA TRP A 32 1.06 42.90 6.38
C TRP A 32 1.16 41.58 7.13
N GLN A 33 2.27 41.32 7.83
CA GLN A 33 2.43 40.07 8.58
C GLN A 33 1.38 39.94 9.68
N ILE A 34 1.15 41.00 10.46
CA ILE A 34 0.16 40.99 11.55
C ILE A 34 -1.25 40.79 11.00
N TRP A 35 -1.62 41.53 9.94
CA TRP A 35 -2.91 41.34 9.28
C TRP A 35 -3.09 39.90 8.80
N LYS A 36 -2.06 39.35 8.14
CA LYS A 36 -2.06 37.99 7.61
C LYS A 36 -2.21 36.95 8.72
N GLU A 37 -1.49 37.10 9.83
CA GLU A 37 -1.59 36.21 10.99
C GLU A 37 -2.99 36.23 11.60
N LEU A 38 -3.53 37.43 11.86
CA LEU A 38 -4.88 37.60 12.41
C LEU A 38 -5.94 36.99 11.48
N PHE A 39 -5.83 37.22 10.18
CA PHE A 39 -6.73 36.64 9.18
C PHE A 39 -6.61 35.11 9.12
N LEU A 40 -5.40 34.58 9.05
CA LEU A 40 -5.15 33.14 8.96
C LEU A 40 -5.61 32.40 10.21
N GLN A 41 -5.48 32.99 11.40
CA GLN A 41 -6.03 32.40 12.63
C GLN A 41 -7.54 32.16 12.55
N VAL A 42 -8.29 33.15 12.05
CA VAL A 42 -9.74 33.03 11.84
C VAL A 42 -10.02 32.03 10.71
N LEU A 43 -9.25 32.09 9.62
CA LEU A 43 -9.41 31.19 8.48
C LEU A 43 -9.18 29.73 8.87
N ASP A 44 -8.10 29.42 9.59
CA ASP A 44 -7.77 28.05 10.01
C ASP A 44 -8.78 27.49 11.02
N LYS A 45 -9.40 28.35 11.83
CA LYS A 45 -10.49 27.95 12.75
C LYS A 45 -11.75 27.52 12.00
N HIS A 46 -12.14 28.24 10.95
CA HIS A 46 -13.41 28.02 10.23
C HIS A 46 -13.27 27.15 8.98
N ALA A 47 -12.09 27.13 8.38
CA ALA A 47 -11.77 26.45 7.13
C ALA A 47 -10.37 25.78 7.19
N PRO A 48 -10.11 24.91 8.18
CA PRO A 48 -8.81 24.27 8.34
C PRO A 48 -8.42 23.46 7.10
N LEU A 49 -7.12 23.44 6.80
CA LEU A 49 -6.56 22.53 5.80
C LEU A 49 -6.77 21.07 6.26
N GLN A 50 -7.55 20.32 5.49
CA GLN A 50 -7.84 18.92 5.79
C GLN A 50 -7.08 18.01 4.84
N SER A 51 -6.14 17.23 5.38
CA SER A 51 -5.54 16.12 4.67
C SER A 51 -6.56 15.00 4.51
N LYS A 52 -6.99 14.75 3.27
CA LYS A 52 -7.86 13.62 2.95
C LYS A 52 -7.06 12.52 2.29
N LYS A 53 -7.14 11.32 2.86
CA LYS A 53 -6.59 10.13 2.21
C LYS A 53 -7.37 9.87 0.93
N ILE A 54 -6.72 10.10 -0.22
CA ILE A 54 -7.26 9.70 -1.51
C ILE A 54 -7.35 8.17 -1.48
N LYS A 55 -8.57 7.63 -1.60
CA LYS A 55 -8.74 6.18 -1.75
C LYS A 55 -8.19 5.80 -3.12
N SER A 56 -7.06 5.11 -3.12
CA SER A 56 -6.43 4.64 -4.36
C SER A 56 -7.33 3.63 -5.07
N LYS A 57 -7.61 3.94 -6.34
CA LYS A 57 -8.36 3.17 -7.35
C LYS A 57 -9.87 3.04 -7.12
N LYS A 58 -10.61 3.49 -8.13
CA LYS A 58 -12.01 3.14 -8.36
C LYS A 58 -12.10 1.61 -8.44
N LEU A 59 -12.89 1.01 -7.57
CA LEU A 59 -13.18 -0.43 -7.63
C LEU A 59 -14.06 -0.63 -8.86
N HIS A 60 -13.47 -1.12 -9.95
CA HIS A 60 -14.14 -1.23 -11.26
C HIS A 60 -15.40 -2.08 -11.24
N TRP A 61 -15.51 -3.02 -10.29
CA TRP A 61 -16.69 -3.87 -10.11
C TRP A 61 -17.83 -3.23 -9.30
N ILE A 62 -17.67 -2.01 -8.78
CA ILE A 62 -18.75 -1.30 -8.08
C ILE A 62 -19.50 -0.41 -9.06
N THR A 63 -20.62 -0.95 -9.56
CA THR A 63 -21.55 -0.26 -10.47
C THR A 63 -22.42 0.75 -9.72
N ASN A 64 -23.10 1.63 -10.46
CA ASN A 64 -24.06 2.57 -9.86
C ASN A 64 -25.24 1.84 -9.19
N HIS A 65 -25.67 0.72 -9.74
CA HIS A 65 -26.69 -0.14 -9.12
C HIS A 65 -26.27 -0.61 -7.72
N ILE A 66 -25.07 -1.17 -7.58
CA ILE A 66 -24.53 -1.62 -6.27
C ILE A 66 -24.40 -0.44 -5.30
N LYS A 67 -24.04 0.76 -5.78
CA LYS A 67 -24.04 1.97 -4.94
C LYS A 67 -25.42 2.30 -4.41
N GLN A 68 -26.47 2.20 -5.24
CA GLN A 68 -27.84 2.42 -4.78
C GLN A 68 -28.25 1.39 -3.73
N MET A 69 -27.91 0.11 -3.93
CA MET A 69 -28.15 -0.92 -2.91
C MET A 69 -27.46 -0.61 -1.58
N ILE A 70 -26.19 -0.17 -1.62
CA ILE A 70 -25.44 0.27 -0.44
C ILE A 70 -26.15 1.44 0.26
N ILE A 71 -26.60 2.45 -0.50
CA ILE A 71 -27.33 3.60 0.04
C ILE A 71 -28.63 3.16 0.71
N THR A 72 -29.40 2.30 0.05
CA THR A 72 -30.67 1.76 0.58
C THR A 72 -30.43 0.97 1.86
N ARG A 73 -29.45 0.05 1.87
CA ARG A 73 -29.04 -0.69 3.06
C ARG A 73 -28.68 0.25 4.22
N ASP A 74 -27.91 1.30 3.95
CA ASP A 74 -27.47 2.24 4.99
C ASP A 74 -28.62 3.12 5.51
N LYS A 75 -29.57 3.48 4.65
CA LYS A 75 -30.83 4.14 5.05
C LYS A 75 -31.65 3.24 5.96
N LEU A 76 -31.83 1.97 5.59
CA LEU A 76 -32.56 0.98 6.40
C LEU A 76 -31.88 0.76 7.76
N LYS A 77 -30.54 0.70 7.79
CA LYS A 77 -29.78 0.62 9.04
C LYS A 77 -30.06 1.81 9.95
N ARG A 78 -29.99 3.03 9.40
CA ARG A 78 -30.29 4.26 10.16
C ARG A 78 -31.71 4.25 10.71
N ARG A 79 -32.69 3.82 9.89
CA ARG A 79 -34.07 3.70 10.33
C ARG A 79 -34.22 2.70 11.48
N ALA A 80 -33.70 1.48 11.34
CA ALA A 80 -33.76 0.44 12.37
C ALA A 80 -33.14 0.87 13.71
N ILE A 81 -32.05 1.65 13.68
CA ILE A 81 -31.43 2.22 14.88
C ILE A 81 -32.37 3.20 15.60
N VAL A 82 -33.08 4.03 14.83
CA VAL A 82 -33.99 5.04 15.38
C VAL A 82 -35.30 4.42 15.87
N THR A 83 -35.92 3.56 15.06
CA THR A 83 -37.24 2.98 15.36
C THR A 83 -37.18 1.84 16.37
N LYS A 84 -36.06 1.10 16.43
CA LYS A 84 -35.85 -0.09 17.27
C LYS A 84 -36.88 -1.21 17.06
N LEU A 85 -37.60 -1.19 15.94
CA LEU A 85 -38.58 -2.22 15.59
C LEU A 85 -37.89 -3.43 14.95
N GLU A 86 -38.32 -4.64 15.31
CA GLU A 86 -37.75 -5.88 14.73
C GLU A 86 -37.97 -5.95 13.22
N SER A 87 -39.13 -5.51 12.73
CA SER A 87 -39.44 -5.47 11.28
C SER A 87 -38.45 -4.60 10.48
N ASP A 88 -37.97 -3.50 11.05
CA ASP A 88 -36.95 -2.66 10.43
C ASP A 88 -35.57 -3.32 10.44
N TRP A 89 -35.25 -4.06 11.51
CA TRP A 89 -34.05 -4.89 11.55
C TRP A 89 -34.09 -6.02 10.53
N GLU A 90 -35.24 -6.66 10.32
CA GLU A 90 -35.44 -7.66 9.26
C GLU A 90 -35.25 -7.08 7.86
N ASN A 91 -35.84 -5.92 7.59
CA ASN A 91 -35.64 -5.22 6.33
C ASN A 91 -34.17 -4.87 6.08
N TYR A 92 -33.46 -4.41 7.12
CA TYR A 92 -32.02 -4.19 7.05
C TYR A 92 -31.24 -5.50 6.80
N LYS A 93 -31.57 -6.59 7.52
CA LYS A 93 -30.95 -7.92 7.34
C LYS A 93 -31.09 -8.38 5.88
N ARG A 94 -32.28 -8.27 5.29
CA ARG A 94 -32.55 -8.62 3.89
C ARG A 94 -31.70 -7.79 2.93
N ALA A 95 -31.76 -6.46 3.05
CA ALA A 95 -31.00 -5.56 2.18
C ALA A 95 -29.48 -5.73 2.32
N ARG A 96 -28.98 -6.02 3.54
CA ARG A 96 -27.57 -6.33 3.80
C ARG A 96 -27.15 -7.59 3.03
N ASN A 97 -27.92 -8.66 3.15
CA ASN A 97 -27.59 -9.94 2.51
C ASN A 97 -27.62 -9.81 0.99
N GLU A 98 -28.63 -9.15 0.44
CA GLU A 98 -28.74 -8.89 -0.99
C GLU A 98 -27.56 -8.06 -1.51
N THR A 99 -27.23 -6.96 -0.83
CA THR A 99 -26.08 -6.11 -1.19
C THR A 99 -24.77 -6.88 -1.14
N ASN A 100 -24.56 -7.71 -0.11
CA ASN A 100 -23.36 -8.53 0.02
C ASN A 100 -23.25 -9.57 -1.09
N THR A 101 -24.36 -10.22 -1.45
CA THR A 101 -24.42 -11.17 -2.56
C THR A 101 -24.06 -10.49 -3.87
N GLN A 102 -24.67 -9.34 -4.18
CA GLN A 102 -24.36 -8.61 -5.41
C GLN A 102 -22.92 -8.11 -5.45
N LEU A 103 -22.37 -7.64 -4.32
CA LEU A 103 -20.97 -7.24 -4.24
C LEU A 103 -20.02 -8.42 -4.51
N ARG A 104 -20.34 -9.61 -4.00
CA ARG A 104 -19.56 -10.84 -4.23
C ARG A 104 -19.63 -11.27 -5.70
N LEU A 105 -20.82 -11.24 -6.30
CA LEU A 105 -21.04 -11.61 -7.70
C LEU A 105 -20.27 -10.65 -8.64
N ALA A 106 -20.45 -9.35 -8.48
CA ALA A 106 -19.77 -8.36 -9.31
C ALA A 106 -18.24 -8.44 -9.18
N LYS A 107 -17.73 -8.67 -7.96
CA LYS A 107 -16.29 -8.90 -7.76
C LYS A 107 -15.82 -10.16 -8.49
N LYS A 108 -16.55 -11.29 -8.35
CA LYS A 108 -16.23 -12.54 -9.03
C LYS A 108 -16.19 -12.33 -10.55
N GLU A 109 -17.27 -11.81 -11.11
CA GLU A 109 -17.42 -11.57 -12.55
C GLU A 109 -16.29 -10.69 -13.10
N TYR A 110 -15.98 -9.59 -12.43
CA TYR A 110 -14.89 -8.71 -12.85
C TYR A 110 -13.54 -9.43 -12.95
N TYR A 111 -13.17 -10.18 -11.91
CA TYR A 111 -11.87 -10.88 -11.93
C TYR A 111 -11.87 -12.09 -12.86
N THR A 112 -12.99 -12.80 -12.99
CA THR A 112 -13.14 -13.85 -14.00
C THR A 112 -12.94 -13.29 -15.40
N ASN A 113 -13.65 -12.21 -15.76
CA ASN A 113 -13.53 -11.58 -17.07
C ASN A 113 -12.12 -11.02 -17.31
N LYS A 114 -11.51 -10.42 -16.30
CA LYS A 114 -10.15 -9.91 -16.39
C LYS A 114 -9.14 -11.02 -16.65
N ILE A 115 -9.20 -12.13 -15.91
CA ILE A 115 -8.30 -13.26 -16.11
C ILE A 115 -8.52 -13.89 -17.50
N SER A 116 -9.78 -14.05 -17.92
CA SER A 116 -10.10 -14.56 -19.27
C SER A 116 -9.57 -13.65 -20.39
N SER A 117 -9.64 -12.33 -20.22
CA SER A 117 -9.09 -11.36 -21.16
C SER A 117 -7.56 -11.38 -21.24
N GLU A 118 -6.89 -11.87 -20.19
CA GLU A 118 -5.43 -12.03 -20.10
C GLU A 118 -4.99 -13.46 -20.51
N SER A 119 -5.85 -14.26 -21.16
CA SER A 119 -5.58 -15.67 -21.53
C SER A 119 -4.33 -15.87 -22.38
N GLN A 120 -4.00 -14.93 -23.26
CA GLN A 120 -2.79 -14.95 -24.10
C GLN A 120 -1.53 -14.48 -23.36
N ASN A 121 -1.66 -14.03 -22.11
CA ASN A 121 -0.54 -13.55 -21.29
C ASN A 121 -0.59 -14.16 -19.87
N PRO A 122 -0.06 -15.39 -19.69
CA PRO A 122 -0.04 -16.06 -18.40
C PRO A 122 0.61 -15.24 -17.28
N LYS A 123 1.64 -14.44 -17.60
CA LYS A 123 2.33 -13.56 -16.64
C LYS A 123 1.40 -12.46 -16.11
N ALA A 124 0.56 -11.86 -16.98
CA ALA A 124 -0.43 -10.88 -16.58
C ALA A 124 -1.53 -11.51 -15.70
N ALA A 125 -2.05 -12.66 -16.11
CA ALA A 125 -3.05 -13.41 -15.33
C ALA A 125 -2.52 -13.75 -13.93
N TRP A 126 -1.30 -14.28 -13.83
CA TRP A 126 -0.64 -14.57 -12.55
C TRP A 126 -0.41 -13.32 -11.71
N LYS A 127 -0.07 -12.18 -12.32
CA LYS A 127 0.02 -10.90 -11.60
C LYS A 127 -1.33 -10.48 -11.01
N THR A 128 -2.42 -10.65 -11.76
CA THR A 128 -3.78 -10.39 -11.28
C THR A 128 -4.15 -11.32 -10.11
N ILE A 129 -3.85 -12.63 -10.20
CA ILE A 129 -4.07 -13.61 -9.13
C ILE A 129 -3.23 -13.29 -7.89
N ASN A 130 -1.94 -13.05 -8.05
CA ASN A 130 -1.03 -12.69 -6.96
C ASN A 130 -1.50 -11.42 -6.23
N SER A 131 -2.04 -10.45 -6.99
CA SER A 131 -2.67 -9.27 -6.41
C SER A 131 -3.91 -9.57 -5.58
N LEU A 132 -4.70 -10.58 -5.95
CA LEU A 132 -5.92 -10.97 -5.24
C LEU A 132 -5.63 -11.69 -3.91
N ILE A 133 -4.65 -12.58 -3.91
CA ILE A 133 -4.25 -13.37 -2.74
C ILE A 133 -3.28 -12.63 -1.81
N GLY A 134 -2.94 -11.37 -2.13
CA GLY A 134 -2.03 -10.56 -1.32
C GLY A 134 -0.55 -10.91 -1.46
N LYS A 135 -0.19 -11.82 -2.39
CA LYS A 135 1.21 -12.14 -2.76
C LYS A 135 1.80 -11.08 -3.68
N GLN A 136 1.75 -9.83 -3.24
CA GLN A 136 2.49 -8.77 -3.91
C GLN A 136 3.95 -8.90 -3.51
N ASN A 137 4.86 -9.02 -4.48
CA ASN A 137 6.28 -8.84 -4.22
C ASN A 137 6.48 -7.38 -3.79
N ARG A 138 6.44 -7.16 -2.48
CA ARG A 138 6.93 -5.91 -1.92
C ARG A 138 8.44 -6.02 -1.98
N PRO A 139 9.15 -5.06 -2.57
CA PRO A 139 10.59 -5.04 -2.45
C PRO A 139 10.92 -5.03 -0.95
N THR A 140 11.48 -6.13 -0.46
CA THR A 140 12.01 -6.20 0.90
C THR A 140 13.30 -5.41 0.89
N LYS A 141 13.27 -4.22 1.49
CA LYS A 141 14.48 -3.48 1.79
C LYS A 141 15.06 -4.05 3.08
N VAL A 142 16.29 -4.52 3.02
CA VAL A 142 17.06 -4.82 4.23
C VAL A 142 17.43 -3.48 4.84
N ASN A 143 16.80 -3.14 5.97
CA ASN A 143 17.01 -1.86 6.65
C ASN A 143 18.11 -1.96 7.73
N GLU A 144 18.44 -3.19 8.11
CA GLU A 144 19.35 -3.47 9.21
C GLU A 144 19.97 -4.85 9.01
N LEU A 145 21.26 -4.94 9.34
CA LEU A 145 22.01 -6.18 9.38
C LEU A 145 22.81 -6.19 10.69
N ASN A 146 22.76 -7.29 11.45
CA ASN A 146 23.48 -7.43 12.72
C ASN A 146 24.56 -8.48 12.57
N ILE A 147 25.83 -8.08 12.68
CA ILE A 147 26.99 -8.97 12.63
C ILE A 147 27.80 -8.74 13.90
N ASN A 148 28.08 -9.81 14.64
CA ASN A 148 28.92 -9.76 15.84
C ASN A 148 28.52 -8.66 16.83
N ASN A 149 27.20 -8.49 17.05
CA ASN A 149 26.59 -7.41 17.87
C ASN A 149 26.77 -5.98 17.33
N VAL A 150 27.24 -5.80 16.10
CA VAL A 150 27.29 -4.50 15.42
C VAL A 150 26.13 -4.38 14.45
N LYS A 151 25.32 -3.35 14.67
CA LYS A 151 24.12 -3.03 13.89
C LYS A 151 24.48 -2.09 12.72
N LEU A 152 24.44 -2.62 11.50
CA LEU A 152 24.61 -1.86 10.26
C LEU A 152 23.25 -1.40 9.74
N THR A 153 23.08 -0.10 9.51
CA THR A 153 21.83 0.52 9.01
C THR A 153 22.01 1.24 7.68
N SER A 154 23.25 1.53 7.29
CA SER A 154 23.60 2.17 6.03
C SER A 154 23.48 1.17 4.87
N PRO A 155 22.76 1.50 3.77
CA PRO A 155 22.65 0.64 2.59
C PRO A 155 24.00 0.26 1.97
N GLU A 156 24.93 1.21 1.93
CA GLU A 156 26.28 1.02 1.38
C GLU A 156 27.07 0.02 2.23
N ASP A 157 26.99 0.14 3.56
CA ASP A 157 27.69 -0.76 4.48
C ASP A 157 27.08 -2.17 4.46
N ILE A 158 25.75 -2.27 4.37
CA ILE A 158 25.05 -3.54 4.21
C ILE A 158 25.47 -4.22 2.90
N ALA A 159 25.52 -3.47 1.79
CA ALA A 159 25.91 -4.00 0.48
C ALA A 159 27.37 -4.46 0.47
N LYS A 160 28.28 -3.65 1.03
CA LYS A 160 29.69 -4.02 1.18
C LYS A 160 29.84 -5.28 2.01
N CYS A 161 29.13 -5.37 3.12
CA CYS A 161 29.19 -6.54 3.98
C CYS A 161 28.69 -7.82 3.28
N PHE A 162 27.60 -7.74 2.52
CA PHE A 162 27.15 -8.88 1.73
C PHE A 162 28.20 -9.29 0.70
N ASN A 163 28.81 -8.32 0.00
CA ASN A 163 29.86 -8.59 -0.96
C ASN A 163 31.06 -9.30 -0.30
N ASP A 164 31.55 -8.75 0.81
CA ASP A 164 32.69 -9.30 1.54
C ASP A 164 32.39 -10.72 2.05
N TYR A 165 31.18 -10.99 2.53
CA TYR A 165 30.76 -12.32 2.95
C TYR A 165 30.73 -13.31 1.78
N PHE A 166 29.97 -13.01 0.72
CA PHE A 166 29.75 -13.96 -0.37
C PHE A 166 30.98 -14.14 -1.27
N ALA A 167 31.88 -13.16 -1.35
CA ALA A 167 33.16 -13.31 -2.04
C ALA A 167 34.12 -14.24 -1.29
N ASN A 168 34.08 -14.24 0.04
CA ASN A 168 35.05 -14.96 0.87
C ASN A 168 34.53 -16.27 1.48
N ILE A 169 33.21 -16.54 1.45
CA ILE A 169 32.66 -17.77 2.05
C ILE A 169 33.26 -19.05 1.43
N GLY A 170 33.51 -19.06 0.12
CA GLY A 170 34.13 -20.20 -0.57
C GLY A 170 35.54 -20.49 -0.08
N PRO A 171 36.49 -19.52 -0.20
CA PRO A 171 37.84 -19.67 0.33
C PRO A 171 37.89 -19.99 1.83
N ASN A 172 37.05 -19.34 2.64
CA ASN A 172 37.01 -19.58 4.09
C ASN A 172 36.60 -21.01 4.42
N LEU A 173 35.52 -21.51 3.79
CA LEU A 173 35.08 -22.89 3.98
C LEU A 173 36.10 -23.89 3.45
N ALA A 174 36.77 -23.59 2.33
CA ALA A 174 37.82 -24.46 1.79
C ALA A 174 39.02 -24.57 2.74
N ALA A 175 39.37 -23.49 3.45
CA ALA A 175 40.45 -23.49 4.43
C ALA A 175 40.10 -24.26 5.73
N GLU A 176 38.81 -24.41 6.04
CA GLU A 176 38.33 -25.22 7.18
C GLU A 176 38.29 -26.73 6.89
N ILE A 177 38.40 -27.13 5.62
CA ILE A 177 38.46 -28.55 5.25
C ILE A 177 39.88 -29.05 5.51
N ASP A 178 40.01 -30.05 6.38
CA ASP A 178 41.28 -30.72 6.64
C ASP A 178 41.87 -31.28 5.33
N THR A 179 43.15 -30.99 5.07
CA THR A 179 43.87 -31.59 3.95
C THR A 179 44.06 -33.07 4.20
N THR A 180 43.24 -33.90 3.55
CA THR A 180 43.42 -35.35 3.54
C THR A 180 44.53 -35.74 2.56
N GLU A 181 45.43 -36.64 2.97
CA GLU A 181 46.50 -37.18 2.10
C GLU A 181 45.96 -38.08 0.97
N CYS A 182 44.68 -38.44 0.99
CA CYS A 182 44.05 -39.27 -0.02
C CYS A 182 43.77 -38.46 -1.31
N HIS A 183 44.26 -38.95 -2.44
CA HIS A 183 44.03 -38.32 -3.73
C HIS A 183 42.61 -38.67 -4.21
N PHE A 184 41.89 -37.75 -4.86
CA PHE A 184 40.50 -38.01 -5.29
C PHE A 184 40.35 -39.27 -6.16
N LYS A 185 41.42 -39.64 -6.90
CA LYS A 185 41.50 -40.86 -7.71
C LYS A 185 41.38 -42.14 -6.88
N ASP A 186 41.72 -42.11 -5.60
CA ASP A 186 41.61 -43.26 -4.70
C ASP A 186 40.13 -43.63 -4.45
N TYR A 187 39.22 -42.66 -4.63
CA TYR A 187 37.77 -42.85 -4.54
C TYR A 187 37.09 -43.12 -5.88
N LEU A 188 37.78 -42.89 -7.00
CA LEU A 188 37.24 -43.13 -8.33
C LEU A 188 37.49 -44.59 -8.73
N LYS A 189 36.45 -45.44 -8.60
CA LYS A 189 36.44 -46.71 -9.32
C LYS A 189 36.22 -46.42 -10.81
N LYS A 190 37.10 -46.94 -11.67
CA LYS A 190 36.94 -46.86 -13.13
C LYS A 190 35.56 -47.43 -13.49
N ALA A 191 34.68 -46.61 -14.03
CA ALA A 191 33.39 -47.08 -14.55
C ALA A 191 33.66 -47.92 -15.80
N GLU A 192 33.06 -49.11 -15.88
CA GLU A 192 33.16 -49.98 -17.07
C GLU A 192 32.40 -49.42 -18.28
N SER A 193 31.57 -48.40 -18.07
CA SER A 193 30.70 -47.82 -19.09
C SER A 193 31.25 -46.48 -19.56
N GLU A 194 31.61 -46.41 -20.85
CA GLU A 194 32.04 -45.20 -21.53
C GLU A 194 30.85 -44.58 -22.27
N PHE A 195 30.58 -43.29 -22.04
CA PHE A 195 29.53 -42.56 -22.74
C PHE A 195 30.17 -41.75 -23.86
N THR A 196 29.84 -42.08 -25.10
CA THR A 196 30.29 -41.37 -26.30
C THR A 196 29.12 -40.68 -26.98
N LEU A 197 29.27 -39.38 -27.24
CA LEU A 197 28.34 -38.63 -28.08
C LEU A 197 28.61 -38.96 -29.55
N VAL A 198 27.55 -39.27 -30.29
CA VAL A 198 27.61 -39.53 -31.73
C VAL A 198 26.84 -38.43 -32.45
N GLU A 199 27.41 -37.89 -33.52
CA GLU A 199 26.75 -36.87 -34.35
C GLU A 199 25.47 -37.45 -34.98
N THR A 200 24.35 -36.75 -34.82
CA THR A 200 23.09 -37.12 -35.45
C THR A 200 23.09 -36.64 -36.89
N ASN A 201 23.02 -37.56 -37.86
CA ASN A 201 22.86 -37.20 -39.27
C ASN A 201 21.59 -36.37 -39.46
N THR A 202 21.78 -35.10 -39.83
CA THR A 202 20.74 -34.18 -40.27
C THR A 202 20.13 -34.67 -41.59
N ILE A 203 18.79 -34.79 -41.62
CA ILE A 203 17.97 -35.01 -42.82
C ILE A 203 17.79 -33.67 -43.54
#